data_AF-A0A1A8QP77-F1
#
_entry.id   AF-A0A1A8QP77-F1
#
_cell.length_a   1.000
_cell.length_b   1.000
_cell.length_c   1.000
_cell.angle_alpha   90.00
_cell.angle_beta   90.00
_cell.angle_gamma   90.00
#
_symmetry.space_group_name_H-M   'P 1'
#
loop_
_entity.id
_entity.type
_entity.pdbx_description
1 polymer ?
#
loop_
_entity_poly.entity_id
_entity_poly.type
_entity_poly.pdbx_seq_one_letter_code
_entity_poly.pdbx_strand_id
1 'polypeptide(L)'
;MKSCVFIQTYLYNDLFFYNIKKNSWVKSEIPNPPPPRCSHQAVVVPQGGGQLWVFGGEFASPNGEQFYHYKDLWVLHLATHTWENIKAPGGPSGRSGHRMVLSKRQLLVFGGFHESTRDFVYYNDVYAFSLDSFSWSRLTPSGSAPSPRSACQMTSTPDGAGVIIYGGYSKVRVKKDVEKGTIHSDMFLLKREGKDGQEKWSWSRLSPAGNKPPPRSGFSLAVGPAGRAVLFGGVCDDEEEETLEGDFYNDLYLYDTAKNRWFPGVLRGAKSEKKKRRRGKRSAGEGAETKTEEESAPQGPTEVVKEIVTEDGTVMTIKEVIPGPQDEEEEEDEE
;
A
#
# COMPACT_ATOMS: atom_id res chain seq x y z
N MET A 1 42.43 -16.94 5.93
CA MET A 1 41.72 -15.70 6.29
C MET A 1 40.56 -15.55 5.31
N LYS A 2 39.36 -16.01 5.66
CA LYS A 2 38.14 -15.71 4.90
C LYS A 2 37.49 -14.54 5.62
N SER A 3 37.45 -13.37 4.99
CA SER A 3 36.71 -12.22 5.49
C SER A 3 35.23 -12.62 5.57
N CYS A 4 34.73 -12.83 6.78
CA CYS A 4 33.30 -12.99 7.01
C CYS A 4 32.67 -11.61 6.74
N VAL A 5 31.93 -11.49 5.66
CA VAL A 5 31.10 -10.30 5.42
C VAL A 5 29.94 -10.41 6.40
N PHE A 6 29.97 -9.62 7.47
CA PHE A 6 28.82 -9.49 8.36
C PHE A 6 27.74 -8.73 7.62
N ILE A 7 26.61 -9.39 7.34
CA ILE A 7 25.41 -8.71 6.84
C ILE A 7 24.87 -7.88 8.00
N GLN A 8 24.85 -6.56 7.82
CA GLN A 8 24.28 -5.64 8.80
C GLN A 8 22.91 -5.15 8.31
N THR A 9 21.89 -5.35 9.13
CA THR A 9 20.52 -4.87 8.87
C THR A 9 20.39 -3.43 9.36
N TYR A 10 19.87 -2.56 8.51
CA TYR A 10 19.56 -1.17 8.84
C TYR A 10 18.07 -0.92 8.66
N LEU A 11 17.44 -0.32 9.68
CA LEU A 11 16.07 0.15 9.62
C LEU A 11 16.04 1.67 9.74
N TYR A 12 15.16 2.28 8.95
CA TYR A 12 15.00 3.72 8.87
C TYR A 12 13.67 4.14 9.51
N ASN A 13 13.61 5.40 9.95
CA ASN A 13 12.38 6.12 10.29
C ASN A 13 12.27 7.45 9.52
N ASP A 14 13.02 7.58 8.42
CA ASP A 14 12.97 8.74 7.55
C ASP A 14 11.59 8.87 6.91
N LEU A 15 11.08 10.10 6.84
CA LEU A 15 9.82 10.43 6.18
C LEU A 15 10.10 11.17 4.87
N PHE A 16 9.57 10.64 3.77
CA PHE A 16 9.68 11.26 2.47
C PHE A 16 8.29 11.59 1.92
N PHE A 17 8.15 12.80 1.36
CA PHE A 17 6.98 13.21 0.60
C PHE A 17 7.31 13.18 -0.89
N TYR A 18 6.50 12.48 -1.66
CA TYR A 18 6.59 12.47 -3.12
C TYR A 18 5.60 13.46 -3.72
N ASN A 19 6.12 14.44 -4.45
CA ASN A 19 5.29 15.37 -5.21
C ASN A 19 5.05 14.81 -6.62
N ILE A 20 3.86 14.24 -6.84
CA ILE A 20 3.46 13.67 -8.14
C ILE A 20 3.54 14.71 -9.27
N LYS A 21 3.19 15.97 -9.00
CA LYS A 21 3.19 17.04 -10.02
C LYS A 21 4.57 17.60 -10.32
N LYS A 22 5.57 17.38 -9.45
CA LYS A 22 6.95 17.83 -9.66
C LYS A 22 7.88 16.66 -9.95
N ASN A 23 7.41 15.42 -9.83
CA ASN A 23 8.20 14.21 -9.92
C ASN A 23 9.44 14.28 -9.02
N SER A 24 9.26 14.72 -7.77
CA SER A 24 10.36 14.95 -6.84
C SER A 24 10.05 14.45 -5.44
N TRP A 25 11.11 14.06 -4.74
CA TRP A 25 11.07 13.63 -3.35
C TRP A 25 11.61 14.73 -2.44
N VAL A 26 10.95 14.91 -1.30
CA VAL A 26 11.41 15.80 -0.24
C VAL A 26 11.50 14.99 1.05
N LYS A 27 12.69 14.94 1.65
CA LYS A 27 12.86 14.41 3.01
C LYS A 27 12.28 15.43 4.00
N SER A 28 11.45 14.98 4.92
CA SER A 28 10.84 15.82 5.95
C SER A 28 11.33 15.42 7.33
N GLU A 29 11.82 16.39 8.08
CA GLU A 29 12.34 16.21 9.43
C GLU A 29 11.31 16.70 10.45
N ILE A 30 10.36 15.81 10.77
CA ILE A 30 9.35 16.09 11.80
C ILE A 30 9.84 15.54 13.13
N PRO A 31 9.96 16.35 14.19
CA PRO A 31 10.43 15.89 15.49
C PRO A 31 9.59 14.77 16.09
N ASN A 32 10.22 13.95 16.93
CA ASN A 32 9.59 12.85 17.68
C ASN A 32 8.86 11.81 16.81
N PRO A 33 9.46 11.30 15.72
CA PRO A 33 8.84 10.27 14.89
C PRO A 33 8.75 8.92 15.63
N PRO A 34 7.92 7.98 15.13
CA PRO A 34 7.98 6.60 15.60
C PRO A 34 9.40 6.03 15.43
N PRO A 35 9.81 5.09 16.31
CA PRO A 35 11.07 4.34 16.14
C PRO A 35 11.19 3.65 14.78
N PRO A 36 12.43 3.43 14.26
CA PRO A 36 12.69 2.71 13.02
C PRO A 36 12.01 1.35 12.98
N ARG A 37 11.35 1.04 11.85
CA ARG A 37 10.52 -0.15 11.72
C ARG A 37 10.26 -0.52 10.26
N CYS A 38 10.10 -1.81 9.99
CA CYS A 38 9.59 -2.33 8.73
C CYS A 38 8.24 -3.05 8.96
N SER A 39 7.57 -3.45 7.87
CA SER A 39 6.36 -4.28 7.92
C SER A 39 5.20 -3.72 8.77
N HIS A 40 5.22 -2.41 9.04
CA HIS A 40 4.13 -1.67 9.68
C HIS A 40 3.01 -1.40 8.67
N GLN A 41 1.86 -0.92 9.14
CA GLN A 41 0.82 -0.41 8.26
C GLN A 41 0.58 1.07 8.49
N ALA A 42 0.36 1.78 7.39
CA ALA A 42 0.06 3.19 7.39
C ALA A 42 -1.26 3.44 6.63
N VAL A 43 -2.16 4.23 7.21
CA VAL A 43 -3.47 4.56 6.63
C VAL A 43 -3.70 6.06 6.72
N VAL A 44 -4.09 6.67 5.60
CA VAL A 44 -4.47 8.09 5.57
C VAL A 44 -5.95 8.22 5.93
N VAL A 45 -6.24 9.17 6.83
CA VAL A 45 -7.58 9.56 7.24
C VAL A 45 -7.76 11.05 6.88
N PRO A 46 -8.86 11.45 6.22
CA PRO A 46 -9.06 12.83 5.77
C PRO A 46 -9.44 13.82 6.89
N GLN A 47 -9.62 13.35 8.12
CA GLN A 47 -9.98 14.19 9.28
C GLN A 47 -8.90 15.22 9.60
N GLY A 48 -9.30 16.39 10.11
CA GLY A 48 -8.37 17.38 10.67
C GLY A 48 -7.34 17.95 9.67
N GLY A 49 -7.67 17.99 8.37
CA GLY A 49 -6.73 18.42 7.33
C GLY A 49 -5.77 17.32 6.85
N GLY A 50 -6.00 16.07 7.28
CA GLY A 50 -5.23 14.90 6.88
C GLY A 50 -4.41 14.34 8.03
N GLN A 51 -4.51 13.04 8.24
CA GLN A 51 -3.79 12.30 9.27
C GLN A 51 -3.22 11.01 8.68
N LEU A 52 -1.96 10.72 8.94
CA LEU A 52 -1.33 9.44 8.60
C LEU A 52 -1.19 8.61 9.88
N TRP A 53 -2.01 7.57 9.99
CA TRP A 53 -2.01 6.65 11.13
C TRP A 53 -1.09 5.47 10.87
N VAL A 54 -0.22 5.15 11.82
CA VAL A 54 0.77 4.06 11.73
C VAL A 54 0.61 3.11 12.90
N PHE A 55 0.48 1.80 12.63
CA PHE A 55 0.39 0.77 13.66
C PHE A 55 1.43 -0.33 13.45
N GLY A 56 1.99 -0.80 14.56
CA GLY A 56 2.85 -1.98 14.63
C GLY A 56 4.10 -1.93 13.75
N GLY A 57 4.44 -3.08 13.17
CA GLY A 57 5.72 -3.30 12.48
C GLY A 57 6.74 -3.93 13.40
N GLU A 58 7.97 -4.09 12.90
CA GLU A 58 9.06 -4.70 13.65
C GLU A 58 10.37 -3.95 13.46
N PHE A 59 11.23 -4.06 14.46
CA PHE A 59 12.65 -3.72 14.38
C PHE A 59 13.46 -5.00 14.39
N ALA A 60 14.37 -5.15 13.43
CA ALA A 60 15.34 -6.24 13.42
C ALA A 60 16.68 -5.73 13.98
N SER A 61 17.32 -6.52 14.84
CA SER A 61 18.66 -6.23 15.33
C SER A 61 19.65 -6.14 14.16
N PRO A 62 20.77 -5.39 14.30
CA PRO A 62 21.74 -5.25 13.21
C PRO A 62 22.30 -6.57 12.69
N ASN A 63 22.38 -7.61 13.53
CA ASN A 63 22.81 -8.95 13.13
C ASN A 63 21.69 -9.84 12.57
N GLY A 64 20.44 -9.35 12.52
CA GLY A 64 19.28 -10.07 11.98
C GLY A 64 18.75 -11.21 12.87
N GLU A 65 19.20 -11.33 14.12
CA GLU A 65 18.86 -12.46 15.00
C GLU A 65 17.68 -12.20 15.94
N GLN A 66 17.34 -10.93 16.20
CA GLN A 66 16.30 -10.55 17.15
C GLN A 66 15.32 -9.58 16.52
N PHE A 67 14.04 -9.86 16.71
CA PHE A 67 12.94 -9.02 16.25
C PHE A 67 12.20 -8.44 17.44
N TYR A 68 11.94 -7.13 17.39
CA TYR A 68 11.05 -6.44 18.31
C TYR A 68 9.80 -6.00 17.57
N HIS A 69 8.67 -6.66 17.83
CA HIS A 69 7.40 -6.31 17.22
C HIS A 69 6.71 -5.20 18.01
N TYR A 70 6.50 -4.06 17.35
CA TYR A 70 5.81 -2.92 17.93
C TYR A 70 4.31 -3.18 18.05
N LYS A 71 3.70 -2.59 19.09
CA LYS A 71 2.25 -2.57 19.35
C LYS A 71 1.69 -1.16 19.50
N ASP A 72 2.51 -0.16 19.19
CA ASP A 72 2.18 1.24 19.34
C ASP A 72 1.34 1.75 18.16
N LEU A 73 0.55 2.78 18.43
CA LEU A 73 -0.25 3.50 17.45
C LEU A 73 0.27 4.93 17.40
N TRP A 74 0.59 5.39 16.20
CA TRP A 74 1.07 6.74 15.94
C TRP A 74 0.16 7.44 14.95
N VAL A 75 0.08 8.76 15.06
CA VAL A 75 -0.54 9.60 14.04
C VAL A 75 0.41 10.74 13.70
N LEU A 76 0.60 10.99 12.41
CA LEU A 76 1.16 12.23 11.91
C LEU A 76 0.00 13.12 11.45
N HIS A 77 -0.17 14.25 12.13
CA HIS A 77 -1.11 15.29 11.72
C HIS A 77 -0.50 16.07 10.55
N LEU A 78 -1.02 15.85 9.34
CA LEU A 78 -0.46 16.44 8.11
C LEU A 78 -0.70 17.94 8.01
N ALA A 79 -1.71 18.48 8.70
CA ALA A 79 -1.96 19.91 8.73
C ALA A 79 -0.93 20.69 9.58
N THR A 80 -0.45 20.07 10.66
CA THR A 80 0.44 20.71 11.65
C THR A 80 1.87 20.19 11.62
N HIS A 81 2.13 19.13 10.85
CA HIS A 81 3.41 18.42 10.81
C HIS A 81 3.85 17.99 12.21
N THR A 82 2.97 17.30 12.93
CA THR A 82 3.27 16.82 14.30
C THR A 82 2.99 15.33 14.43
N TRP A 83 3.96 14.61 14.97
CA TRP A 83 3.79 13.23 15.41
C TRP A 83 3.18 13.17 16.80
N GLU A 84 2.27 12.22 17.00
CA GLU A 84 1.67 11.93 18.29
C GLU A 84 1.61 10.42 18.50
N ASN A 85 2.03 9.96 19.69
CA ASN A 85 1.89 8.58 20.10
C ASN A 85 0.58 8.39 20.87
N ILE A 86 -0.35 7.66 20.28
CA ILE A 86 -1.69 7.47 20.83
C ILE A 86 -1.67 6.36 21.89
N LYS A 87 -1.97 6.75 23.13
CA LYS A 87 -2.05 5.83 24.27
C LYS A 87 -3.46 5.26 24.40
N ALA A 88 -3.72 4.15 23.72
CA ALA A 88 -4.99 3.44 23.79
C ALA A 88 -4.79 1.98 24.25
N PRO A 89 -5.14 1.62 25.50
CA PRO A 89 -5.03 0.24 25.97
C PRO A 89 -6.08 -0.67 25.29
N GLY A 90 -5.93 -1.99 25.45
CA GLY A 90 -6.87 -2.98 24.89
C GLY A 90 -6.70 -3.25 23.39
N GLY A 91 -5.67 -2.69 22.77
CA GLY A 91 -5.33 -2.93 21.37
C GLY A 91 -4.69 -4.29 21.07
N PRO A 92 -4.34 -4.53 19.79
CA PRO A 92 -3.69 -5.77 19.37
C PRO A 92 -2.32 -5.97 20.03
N SER A 93 -1.86 -7.22 20.09
CA SER A 93 -0.47 -7.55 20.45
C SER A 93 0.52 -6.96 19.44
N GLY A 94 1.80 -6.86 19.84
CA GLY A 94 2.86 -6.40 18.94
C GLY A 94 2.99 -7.33 17.75
N ARG A 95 2.99 -6.77 16.54
CA ARG A 95 2.90 -7.56 15.30
C ARG A 95 3.40 -6.79 14.08
N SER A 96 3.90 -7.54 13.11
CA SER A 96 4.31 -7.06 11.78
C SER A 96 3.57 -7.81 10.68
N GLY A 97 3.58 -7.29 9.46
CA GLY A 97 2.93 -7.91 8.30
C GLY A 97 1.40 -8.02 8.40
N HIS A 98 0.79 -7.33 9.36
CA HIS A 98 -0.65 -7.21 9.49
C HIS A 98 -1.18 -6.25 8.40
N ARG A 99 -2.51 -6.16 8.28
CA ARG A 99 -3.14 -5.10 7.46
C ARG A 99 -3.98 -4.18 8.32
N MET A 100 -3.98 -2.89 7.94
CA MET A 100 -4.81 -1.86 8.53
C MET A 100 -5.54 -1.10 7.41
N VAL A 101 -6.84 -0.87 7.56
CA VAL A 101 -7.62 -0.06 6.61
C VAL A 101 -8.59 0.86 7.33
N LEU A 102 -8.90 2.00 6.71
CA LEU A 102 -9.98 2.87 7.15
C LEU A 102 -11.33 2.29 6.69
N SER A 103 -12.23 2.06 7.63
CA SER A 103 -13.62 1.69 7.37
C SER A 103 -14.55 2.61 8.16
N LYS A 104 -15.25 3.52 7.47
CA LYS A 104 -15.98 4.65 8.09
C LYS A 104 -15.08 5.44 9.05
N ARG A 105 -15.39 5.48 10.34
CA ARG A 105 -14.65 6.19 11.40
C ARG A 105 -13.83 5.24 12.28
N GLN A 106 -13.43 4.08 11.73
CA GLN A 106 -12.65 3.08 12.44
C GLN A 106 -11.44 2.64 11.60
N LEU A 107 -10.32 2.42 12.28
CA LEU A 107 -9.19 1.69 11.70
C LEU A 107 -9.36 0.21 12.04
N LEU A 108 -9.53 -0.62 11.03
CA LEU A 108 -9.60 -2.08 11.20
C LEU A 108 -8.22 -2.67 11.02
N VAL A 109 -7.79 -3.51 11.96
CA VAL A 109 -6.54 -4.27 11.92
C VAL A 109 -6.86 -5.76 11.84
N PHE A 110 -6.21 -6.46 10.91
CA PHE A 110 -6.34 -7.91 10.76
C PHE A 110 -4.98 -8.60 10.60
N GLY A 111 -4.85 -9.73 11.31
CA GLY A 111 -3.77 -10.68 11.13
C GLY A 111 -2.39 -10.13 11.51
N GLY A 112 -1.38 -10.56 10.74
CA GLY A 112 0.04 -10.32 11.01
C GLY A 112 0.70 -11.49 11.71
N PHE A 113 1.97 -11.31 12.04
CA PHE A 113 2.74 -12.29 12.79
C PHE A 113 3.56 -11.63 13.90
N HIS A 114 4.00 -12.45 14.83
CA HIS A 114 4.92 -12.11 15.88
C HIS A 114 5.92 -13.25 16.02
N GLU A 115 7.19 -12.92 16.04
CA GLU A 115 8.29 -13.84 16.24
C GLU A 115 9.06 -13.48 17.52
N SER A 116 9.50 -14.52 18.19
CA SER A 116 10.40 -14.47 19.34
C SER A 116 11.54 -15.45 19.10
N THR A 117 12.56 -15.43 19.94
CA THR A 117 13.73 -16.31 19.81
C THR A 117 13.43 -17.82 19.85
N ARG A 118 12.23 -18.23 20.25
CA ARG A 118 11.86 -19.66 20.39
C ARG A 118 10.65 -20.07 19.57
N ASP A 119 9.80 -19.11 19.21
CA ASP A 119 8.48 -19.39 18.67
C ASP A 119 7.97 -18.22 17.83
N PHE A 120 7.04 -18.53 16.94
CA PHE A 120 6.34 -17.56 16.12
C PHE A 120 4.85 -17.85 16.14
N VAL A 121 4.05 -16.80 15.97
CA VAL A 121 2.60 -16.89 15.89
C VAL A 121 2.09 -16.01 14.77
N TYR A 122 1.22 -16.59 13.95
CA TYR A 122 0.40 -15.85 13.01
C TYR A 122 -0.95 -15.56 13.64
N TYR A 123 -1.53 -14.41 13.33
CA TYR A 123 -2.83 -13.99 13.85
C TYR A 123 -3.92 -14.02 12.77
N ASN A 124 -5.17 -14.19 13.20
CA ASN A 124 -6.39 -13.94 12.40
C ASN A 124 -7.45 -13.14 13.19
N ASP A 125 -7.03 -12.50 14.28
CA ASP A 125 -7.89 -11.61 15.07
C ASP A 125 -8.21 -10.34 14.27
N VAL A 126 -9.33 -9.71 14.63
CA VAL A 126 -9.74 -8.42 14.07
C VAL A 126 -9.91 -7.44 15.22
N TYR A 127 -9.29 -6.27 15.08
CA TYR A 127 -9.45 -5.15 15.99
C TYR A 127 -9.99 -3.93 15.25
N ALA A 128 -10.79 -3.14 15.93
CA ALA A 128 -11.26 -1.84 15.46
C ALA A 128 -10.82 -0.76 16.45
N PHE A 129 -10.09 0.24 15.94
CA PHE A 129 -9.80 1.48 16.67
C PHE A 129 -10.81 2.54 16.26
N SER A 130 -11.58 3.06 17.22
CA SER A 130 -12.52 4.15 17.00
C SER A 130 -11.78 5.49 16.93
N LEU A 131 -11.94 6.20 15.81
CA LEU A 131 -11.39 7.56 15.63
C LEU A 131 -12.20 8.62 16.41
N ASP A 132 -13.39 8.27 16.89
CA ASP A 132 -14.25 9.17 17.68
C ASP A 132 -13.90 9.09 19.17
N SER A 133 -13.69 7.87 19.69
CA SER A 133 -13.47 7.62 21.13
C SER A 133 -12.02 7.27 21.49
N PHE A 134 -11.13 7.15 20.49
CA PHE A 134 -9.73 6.80 20.66
C PHE A 134 -9.53 5.50 21.46
N SER A 135 -10.39 4.52 21.20
CA SER A 135 -10.41 3.26 21.93
C SER A 135 -10.40 2.06 20.99
N TRP A 136 -9.70 1.02 21.41
CA TRP A 136 -9.68 -0.26 20.74
C TRP A 136 -10.86 -1.13 21.16
N SER A 137 -11.34 -1.93 20.22
CA SER A 137 -12.27 -3.02 20.46
C SER A 137 -11.81 -4.25 19.68
N ARG A 138 -11.80 -5.42 20.34
CA ARG A 138 -11.62 -6.69 19.65
C ARG A 138 -12.96 -7.11 19.07
N LEU A 139 -13.03 -7.31 17.76
CA LEU A 139 -14.24 -7.79 17.11
C LEU A 139 -14.35 -9.31 17.26
N THR A 140 -15.58 -9.80 17.33
CA THR A 140 -15.91 -11.23 17.34
C THR A 140 -16.84 -11.57 16.18
N PRO A 141 -16.36 -11.52 14.93
CA PRO A 141 -17.21 -11.79 13.78
C PRO A 141 -17.72 -13.23 13.79
N SER A 142 -18.97 -13.43 13.41
CA SER A 142 -19.53 -14.77 13.18
C SER A 142 -19.03 -15.37 11.86
N GLY A 143 -19.31 -16.66 11.62
CA GLY A 143 -18.90 -17.34 10.39
C GLY A 143 -17.47 -17.86 10.41
N SER A 144 -16.98 -18.31 9.25
CA SER A 144 -15.67 -18.93 9.11
C SER A 144 -14.61 -17.88 8.75
N ALA A 145 -13.80 -17.51 9.74
CA ALA A 145 -12.68 -16.60 9.56
C ALA A 145 -11.58 -17.20 8.65
N PRO A 146 -10.76 -16.37 8.00
CA PRO A 146 -9.53 -16.84 7.38
C PRO A 146 -8.62 -17.51 8.42
N SER A 147 -7.78 -18.44 7.96
CA SER A 147 -6.68 -18.96 8.77
C SER A 147 -5.71 -17.83 9.18
N PRO A 148 -4.97 -17.98 10.29
CA PRO A 148 -3.89 -17.07 10.65
C PRO A 148 -2.94 -16.80 9.50
N ARG A 149 -2.59 -15.54 9.28
CA ARG A 149 -1.78 -15.10 8.14
C ARG A 149 -1.18 -13.71 8.32
N SER A 150 -0.02 -13.48 7.70
CA SER A 150 0.59 -12.17 7.50
C SER A 150 0.69 -11.88 6.00
N ALA A 151 1.12 -10.67 5.65
CA ALA A 151 1.35 -10.21 4.27
C ALA A 151 0.15 -10.39 3.30
N CYS A 152 -1.06 -10.59 3.84
CA CYS A 152 -2.30 -10.57 3.06
C CYS A 152 -2.58 -9.16 2.55
N GLN A 153 -3.53 -9.02 1.62
CA GLN A 153 -4.08 -7.73 1.25
C GLN A 153 -5.43 -7.54 1.92
N MET A 154 -5.72 -6.31 2.34
CA MET A 154 -7.01 -5.94 2.91
C MET A 154 -7.48 -4.65 2.25
N THR A 155 -8.74 -4.59 1.82
CA THR A 155 -9.31 -3.38 1.24
C THR A 155 -10.78 -3.21 1.58
N SER A 156 -11.22 -1.98 1.75
CA SER A 156 -12.63 -1.66 2.01
C SER A 156 -13.49 -1.92 0.77
N THR A 157 -14.70 -2.43 0.99
CA THR A 157 -15.69 -2.54 -0.10
C THR A 157 -16.12 -1.14 -0.57
N PRO A 158 -16.49 -0.96 -1.85
CA PRO A 158 -16.86 0.36 -2.37
C PRO A 158 -18.05 1.02 -1.67
N ASP A 159 -18.98 0.21 -1.15
CA ASP A 159 -20.13 0.65 -0.35
C ASP A 159 -19.78 0.94 1.12
N GLY A 160 -18.53 0.70 1.53
CA GLY A 160 -18.07 0.83 2.92
C GLY A 160 -18.72 -0.18 3.87
N ALA A 161 -19.45 -1.18 3.38
CA ALA A 161 -20.16 -2.15 4.21
C ALA A 161 -19.26 -3.29 4.73
N GLY A 162 -17.99 -3.35 4.34
CA GLY A 162 -17.07 -4.37 4.82
C GLY A 162 -15.65 -4.18 4.31
N VAL A 163 -14.84 -5.22 4.51
CA VAL A 163 -13.48 -5.30 3.98
C VAL A 163 -13.24 -6.68 3.35
N ILE A 164 -12.51 -6.70 2.24
CA ILE A 164 -12.06 -7.90 1.54
C ILE A 164 -10.64 -8.21 1.97
N ILE A 165 -10.38 -9.46 2.33
CA ILE A 165 -9.07 -10.02 2.64
C ILE A 165 -8.69 -10.96 1.50
N TYR A 166 -7.48 -10.83 0.97
CA TYR A 166 -6.96 -11.70 -0.08
C TYR A 166 -5.55 -12.18 0.20
N GLY A 167 -5.37 -13.48 0.11
CA GLY A 167 -4.08 -14.15 0.12
C GLY A 167 -3.32 -13.99 1.44
N GLY A 168 -1.99 -13.89 1.33
CA GLY A 168 -1.07 -13.81 2.46
C GLY A 168 -0.27 -15.09 2.64
N TYR A 169 0.43 -15.19 3.77
CA TYR A 169 1.33 -16.29 4.06
C TYR A 169 1.23 -16.70 5.54
N SER A 170 1.47 -17.96 5.81
CA SER A 170 1.67 -18.47 7.17
C SER A 170 2.64 -19.63 7.20
N LYS A 171 3.39 -19.77 8.29
CA LYS A 171 4.09 -21.00 8.65
C LYS A 171 3.36 -21.69 9.80
N VAL A 172 3.44 -23.02 9.84
CA VAL A 172 3.03 -23.83 10.99
C VAL A 172 4.13 -24.83 11.31
N ARG A 173 4.43 -25.01 12.60
CA ARG A 173 5.39 -26.02 13.05
C ARG A 173 4.68 -27.38 13.10
N VAL A 174 5.09 -28.30 12.24
CA VAL A 174 4.44 -29.63 12.07
C VAL A 174 5.14 -30.70 12.90
N LYS A 175 6.47 -30.63 13.00
CA LYS A 175 7.31 -31.47 13.87
C LYS A 175 8.39 -30.59 14.51
N LYS A 176 9.16 -31.17 15.44
CA LYS A 176 10.35 -30.52 15.98
C LYS A 176 11.28 -30.16 14.81
N ASP A 177 11.61 -28.88 14.68
CA ASP A 177 12.47 -28.31 13.64
C ASP A 177 11.94 -28.46 12.20
N VAL A 178 10.65 -28.79 12.01
CA VAL A 178 10.00 -28.84 10.68
C VAL A 178 8.83 -27.86 10.63
N GLU A 179 8.99 -26.86 9.80
CA GLU A 179 8.01 -25.81 9.55
C GLU A 179 7.46 -25.95 8.14
N LYS A 180 6.15 -25.77 7.99
CA LYS A 180 5.49 -25.81 6.69
C LYS A 180 4.91 -24.45 6.37
N GLY A 181 5.45 -23.83 5.32
CA GLY A 181 4.88 -22.64 4.69
C GLY A 181 3.55 -22.92 4.00
N THR A 182 2.68 -21.92 3.96
CA THR A 182 1.43 -21.96 3.20
C THR A 182 1.19 -20.59 2.60
N ILE A 183 1.25 -20.52 1.27
CA ILE A 183 0.80 -19.37 0.50
C ILE A 183 -0.72 -19.45 0.39
N HIS A 184 -1.40 -18.43 0.91
CA HIS A 184 -2.85 -18.32 0.83
C HIS A 184 -3.23 -17.65 -0.49
N SER A 185 -4.22 -18.20 -1.18
CA SER A 185 -4.81 -17.64 -2.41
C SER A 185 -6.33 -17.47 -2.29
N ASP A 186 -6.87 -17.62 -1.08
CA ASP A 186 -8.28 -17.48 -0.81
C ASP A 186 -8.68 -16.03 -0.49
N MET A 187 -9.97 -15.76 -0.67
CA MET A 187 -10.57 -14.44 -0.48
C MET A 187 -11.71 -14.54 0.52
N PHE A 188 -11.82 -13.53 1.38
CA PHE A 188 -12.88 -13.44 2.38
C PHE A 188 -13.44 -12.03 2.42
N LEU A 189 -14.73 -11.93 2.72
CA LEU A 189 -15.40 -10.68 3.05
C LEU A 189 -15.71 -10.68 4.55
N LEU A 190 -15.18 -9.69 5.25
CA LEU A 190 -15.65 -9.30 6.57
C LEU A 190 -16.73 -8.24 6.39
N LYS A 191 -17.99 -8.65 6.52
CA LYS A 191 -19.16 -7.80 6.34
C LYS A 191 -19.56 -7.18 7.68
N ARG A 192 -19.90 -5.90 7.65
CA ARG A 192 -20.56 -5.16 8.71
C ARG A 192 -22.04 -5.00 8.42
N GLU A 193 -22.86 -5.27 9.42
CA GLU A 193 -24.29 -5.01 9.41
C GLU A 193 -24.72 -4.26 10.67
N GLY A 194 -25.85 -3.56 10.60
CA GLY A 194 -26.37 -2.75 11.70
C GLY A 194 -25.93 -1.28 11.66
N LYS A 195 -26.36 -0.54 12.68
CA LYS A 195 -26.06 0.89 12.84
C LYS A 195 -24.77 1.07 13.65
N ASP A 196 -24.17 2.24 13.52
CA ASP A 196 -22.97 2.62 14.28
C ASP A 196 -23.22 2.39 15.80
N GLY A 197 -22.29 1.71 16.47
CA GLY A 197 -22.40 1.33 17.89
C GLY A 197 -23.18 0.04 18.18
N GLN A 198 -23.86 -0.56 17.19
CA GLN A 198 -24.52 -1.87 17.28
C GLN A 198 -24.14 -2.76 16.08
N GLU A 199 -22.91 -2.61 15.62
CA GLU A 199 -22.39 -3.29 14.45
C GLU A 199 -22.22 -4.79 14.73
N LYS A 200 -22.76 -5.62 13.84
CA LYS A 200 -22.50 -7.05 13.80
C LYS A 200 -21.57 -7.34 12.64
N TRP A 201 -20.54 -8.13 12.92
CA TRP A 201 -19.53 -8.51 11.94
C TRP A 201 -19.68 -9.99 11.58
N SER A 202 -19.53 -10.32 10.30
CA SER A 202 -19.59 -11.70 9.84
C SER A 202 -18.59 -11.96 8.72
N TRP A 203 -17.97 -13.13 8.77
CA TRP A 203 -17.09 -13.64 7.72
C TRP A 203 -17.88 -14.44 6.70
N SER A 204 -17.53 -14.23 5.43
CA SER A 204 -17.95 -15.09 4.32
C SER A 204 -16.78 -15.31 3.36
N ARG A 205 -16.66 -16.53 2.83
CA ARG A 205 -15.65 -16.82 1.80
C ARG A 205 -16.12 -16.28 0.45
N LEU A 206 -15.24 -15.57 -0.25
CA LEU A 206 -15.48 -15.13 -1.62
C LEU A 206 -14.92 -16.16 -2.60
N SER A 207 -15.71 -16.45 -3.64
CA SER A 207 -15.29 -17.31 -4.75
C SER A 207 -15.32 -16.48 -6.03
N PRO A 208 -14.25 -15.70 -6.31
CA PRO A 208 -14.23 -14.85 -7.49
C PRO A 208 -14.23 -15.69 -8.77
N ALA A 209 -14.89 -15.18 -9.80
CA ALA A 209 -14.84 -15.73 -11.15
C ALA A 209 -13.60 -15.22 -11.91
N GLY A 210 -13.40 -15.72 -13.13
CA GLY A 210 -12.37 -15.24 -14.05
C GLY A 210 -10.97 -15.80 -13.76
N ASN A 211 -9.98 -15.15 -14.36
CA ASN A 211 -8.59 -15.61 -14.43
C ASN A 211 -7.81 -15.06 -13.23
N LYS A 212 -7.64 -15.90 -12.21
CA LYS A 212 -7.03 -15.53 -10.93
C LYS A 212 -5.50 -15.53 -11.04
N PRO A 213 -4.80 -14.70 -10.25
CA PRO A 213 -3.37 -14.85 -10.09
C PRO A 213 -3.01 -16.24 -9.56
N PRO A 214 -1.93 -16.88 -10.05
CA PRO A 214 -1.38 -18.09 -9.42
C PRO A 214 -0.93 -17.79 -7.98
N PRO A 215 -0.77 -18.82 -7.13
CA PRO A 215 -0.33 -18.66 -5.75
C PRO A 215 0.92 -17.77 -5.64
N ARG A 216 0.84 -16.76 -4.77
CA ARG A 216 1.92 -15.80 -4.52
C ARG A 216 1.71 -15.06 -3.21
N SER A 217 2.79 -14.58 -2.61
CA SER A 217 2.81 -13.68 -1.47
C SER A 217 3.57 -12.40 -1.82
N GLY A 218 3.64 -11.41 -0.91
CA GLY A 218 4.46 -10.20 -1.09
C GLY A 218 4.03 -9.26 -2.24
N PHE A 219 2.92 -9.55 -2.93
CA PHE A 219 2.40 -8.71 -4.00
C PHE A 219 1.83 -7.39 -3.48
N SER A 220 1.78 -6.39 -4.36
CA SER A 220 1.11 -5.11 -4.07
C SER A 220 -0.31 -5.09 -4.61
N LEU A 221 -1.22 -4.39 -3.92
CA LEU A 221 -2.59 -4.18 -4.36
C LEU A 221 -3.00 -2.73 -4.13
N ALA A 222 -3.55 -2.08 -5.15
CA ALA A 222 -4.07 -0.72 -5.07
C ALA A 222 -5.52 -0.69 -5.56
N VAL A 223 -6.42 -0.06 -4.79
CA VAL A 223 -7.84 0.08 -5.19
C VAL A 223 -8.07 1.43 -5.85
N GLY A 224 -8.50 1.39 -7.09
CA GLY A 224 -8.94 2.54 -7.87
C GLY A 224 -10.45 2.80 -7.77
N PRO A 225 -10.95 3.78 -8.54
CA PRO A 225 -12.36 4.15 -8.56
C PRO A 225 -13.29 2.98 -8.89
N ALA A 226 -14.54 3.07 -8.41
CA ALA A 226 -15.59 2.07 -8.64
C ALA A 226 -15.21 0.64 -8.22
N GLY A 227 -14.30 0.49 -7.25
CA GLY A 227 -13.95 -0.82 -6.69
C GLY A 227 -13.08 -1.68 -7.59
N ARG A 228 -12.27 -1.08 -8.48
CA ARG A 228 -11.32 -1.82 -9.31
C ARG A 228 -9.98 -1.87 -8.62
N ALA A 229 -9.53 -3.05 -8.21
CA ALA A 229 -8.21 -3.23 -7.63
C ALA A 229 -7.20 -3.68 -8.69
N VAL A 230 -5.98 -3.16 -8.60
CA VAL A 230 -4.83 -3.58 -9.42
C VAL A 230 -3.86 -4.32 -8.52
N LEU A 231 -3.52 -5.55 -8.89
CA LEU A 231 -2.47 -6.36 -8.28
C LEU A 231 -1.24 -6.35 -9.17
N PHE A 232 -0.06 -6.21 -8.57
CA PHE A 232 1.21 -6.32 -9.27
C PHE A 232 2.21 -7.20 -8.52
N GLY A 233 2.84 -8.09 -9.28
CA GLY A 233 3.98 -8.89 -8.87
C GLY A 233 3.69 -9.89 -7.74
N GLY A 234 4.65 -10.02 -6.82
CA GLY A 234 4.67 -11.02 -5.76
C GLY A 234 5.69 -12.12 -6.01
N VAL A 235 5.79 -13.06 -5.07
CA VAL A 235 6.71 -14.19 -5.13
C VAL A 235 6.00 -15.49 -4.75
N CYS A 236 6.36 -16.59 -5.42
CA CYS A 236 6.02 -17.94 -4.98
C CYS A 236 7.31 -18.66 -4.60
N ASP A 237 7.47 -18.92 -3.31
CA ASP A 237 8.62 -19.68 -2.80
C ASP A 237 8.27 -21.17 -2.80
N ASP A 238 9.17 -21.98 -3.36
CA ASP A 238 9.20 -23.44 -3.23
C ASP A 238 10.31 -23.81 -2.23
N GLU A 239 9.90 -24.32 -1.07
CA GLU A 239 10.79 -24.74 0.02
C GLU A 239 10.88 -26.28 0.01
N GLU A 240 11.99 -26.83 -0.48
CA GLU A 240 12.38 -28.24 -0.25
C GLU A 240 13.34 -28.33 0.96
N GLU A 241 13.69 -29.54 1.41
CA GLU A 241 14.50 -29.71 2.64
C GLU A 241 15.88 -29.02 2.59
N GLU A 242 16.48 -28.86 1.40
CA GLU A 242 17.82 -28.30 1.21
C GLU A 242 17.86 -27.09 0.26
N THR A 243 16.74 -26.75 -0.39
CA THR A 243 16.67 -25.68 -1.40
C THR A 243 15.49 -24.74 -1.15
N LEU A 244 15.71 -23.47 -1.46
CA LEU A 244 14.68 -22.44 -1.49
C LEU A 244 14.77 -21.76 -2.86
N GLU A 245 13.76 -21.97 -3.70
CA GLU A 245 13.63 -21.34 -5.01
C GLU A 245 12.44 -20.38 -5.01
N GLY A 246 12.58 -19.21 -5.61
CA GLY A 246 11.55 -18.16 -5.59
C GLY A 246 11.20 -17.69 -7.00
N ASP A 247 9.95 -17.88 -7.40
CA ASP A 247 9.39 -17.35 -8.65
C ASP A 247 8.86 -15.94 -8.44
N PHE A 248 9.60 -14.94 -8.95
CA PHE A 248 9.21 -13.53 -8.87
C PHE A 248 8.34 -13.12 -10.06
N TYR A 249 7.15 -12.61 -9.76
CA TYR A 249 6.20 -12.18 -10.78
C TYR A 249 6.34 -10.69 -11.11
N ASN A 250 6.12 -10.35 -12.38
CA ASN A 250 6.10 -8.99 -12.91
C ASN A 250 4.80 -8.70 -13.71
N ASP A 251 3.78 -9.52 -13.52
CA ASP A 251 2.48 -9.44 -14.18
C ASP A 251 1.49 -8.53 -13.40
N LEU A 252 0.42 -8.14 -14.09
CA LEU A 252 -0.66 -7.33 -13.55
C LEU A 252 -1.96 -8.13 -13.57
N TYR A 253 -2.77 -7.95 -12.52
CA TYR A 253 -4.15 -8.43 -12.49
C TYR A 253 -5.09 -7.31 -12.07
N LEU A 254 -6.29 -7.34 -12.62
CA LEU A 254 -7.39 -6.48 -12.24
C LEU A 254 -8.46 -7.31 -11.54
N TYR A 255 -8.89 -6.84 -10.37
CA TYR A 255 -10.02 -7.39 -9.64
C TYR A 255 -11.16 -6.38 -9.64
N ASP A 256 -12.29 -6.77 -10.22
CA ASP A 256 -13.53 -6.03 -10.12
C ASP A 256 -14.27 -6.51 -8.87
N THR A 257 -14.24 -5.67 -7.81
CA THR A 257 -14.88 -6.01 -6.52
C THR A 257 -16.41 -6.08 -6.63
N ALA A 258 -17.02 -5.35 -7.56
CA ALA A 258 -18.47 -5.35 -7.76
C ALA A 258 -18.94 -6.60 -8.49
N LYS A 259 -18.16 -7.06 -9.49
CA LYS A 259 -18.44 -8.31 -10.22
C LYS A 259 -17.86 -9.55 -9.53
N ASN A 260 -17.05 -9.37 -8.48
CA ASN A 260 -16.29 -10.44 -7.83
C ASN A 260 -15.53 -11.29 -8.89
N ARG A 261 -14.71 -10.63 -9.71
CA ARG A 261 -14.06 -11.25 -10.88
C ARG A 261 -12.64 -10.74 -11.13
N TRP A 262 -11.74 -11.67 -11.45
CA TRP A 262 -10.36 -11.37 -11.84
C TRP A 262 -10.17 -11.37 -13.35
N PHE A 263 -9.22 -10.54 -13.80
CA PHE A 263 -8.76 -10.42 -15.17
C PHE A 263 -7.24 -10.23 -15.19
N PRO A 264 -6.49 -10.88 -16.11
CA PRO A 264 -5.12 -10.48 -16.37
C PRO A 264 -5.12 -9.07 -16.97
N GLY A 265 -4.19 -8.24 -16.51
CA GLY A 265 -3.95 -6.91 -17.02
C GLY A 265 -2.73 -6.90 -17.92
N VAL A 266 -2.83 -6.27 -19.08
CA VAL A 266 -1.67 -5.98 -19.93
C VAL A 266 -1.47 -4.48 -19.98
N LEU A 267 -0.27 -4.03 -19.60
CA LEU A 267 0.13 -2.64 -19.75
C LEU A 267 0.41 -2.36 -21.23
N ARG A 268 -0.42 -1.51 -21.87
CA ARG A 268 -0.18 -1.03 -23.22
C ARG A 268 0.60 0.29 -23.19
N GLY A 269 1.53 0.42 -24.13
CA GLY A 269 2.40 1.59 -24.29
C GLY A 269 1.63 2.90 -24.48
N ALA A 270 2.31 4.01 -24.17
CA ALA A 270 1.69 5.32 -24.10
C ALA A 270 1.15 5.81 -25.45
N LYS A 271 -0.08 6.32 -25.47
CA LYS A 271 -0.55 7.22 -26.54
C LYS A 271 -0.13 8.64 -26.16
N SER A 272 0.82 9.24 -26.89
CA SER A 272 1.17 10.65 -26.68
C SER A 272 0.13 11.55 -27.36
N GLU A 273 -0.78 12.16 -26.61
CA GLU A 273 -1.65 13.21 -27.14
C GLU A 273 -1.01 14.58 -26.93
N LYS A 274 -0.41 15.16 -27.99
CA LYS A 274 0.01 16.57 -27.98
C LYS A 274 -1.26 17.44 -27.96
N LYS A 275 -1.50 18.15 -26.85
CA LYS A 275 -2.63 19.09 -26.72
C LYS A 275 -2.52 20.19 -27.78
N LYS A 276 -3.37 20.16 -28.83
CA LYS A 276 -3.41 21.19 -29.88
C LYS A 276 -3.74 22.57 -29.28
N ARG A 277 -2.83 23.54 -29.36
CA ARG A 277 -3.11 24.95 -29.02
C ARG A 277 -4.19 25.50 -29.95
N ARG A 278 -5.24 26.11 -29.38
CA ARG A 278 -6.17 27.00 -30.11
C ARG A 278 -5.36 28.16 -30.69
N ARG A 279 -5.24 28.19 -32.02
CA ARG A 279 -4.54 29.27 -32.74
C ARG A 279 -5.42 30.53 -32.69
N GLY A 280 -5.05 31.48 -31.85
CA GLY A 280 -5.63 32.82 -31.85
C GLY A 280 -5.37 33.50 -33.21
N LYS A 281 -6.42 34.09 -33.78
CA LYS A 281 -6.43 34.80 -35.06
C LYS A 281 -5.55 36.05 -34.93
N ARG A 282 -4.41 36.11 -35.65
CA ARG A 282 -3.60 37.34 -35.78
C ARG A 282 -4.09 38.15 -36.99
N SER A 283 -4.45 39.40 -36.74
CA SER A 283 -4.60 40.47 -37.73
C SER A 283 -3.23 40.96 -38.21
N ALA A 284 -3.23 41.53 -39.41
CA ALA A 284 -2.09 41.93 -40.24
C ALA A 284 -1.19 43.04 -39.63
N GLY A 285 0.06 43.07 -40.11
CA GLY A 285 1.01 44.16 -39.95
C GLY A 285 2.39 43.78 -40.51
N GLU A 286 2.86 44.53 -41.51
CA GLU A 286 4.08 44.33 -42.30
C GLU A 286 5.38 44.60 -41.53
N GLY A 287 6.48 43.98 -41.97
CA GLY A 287 7.80 44.60 -41.98
C GLY A 287 8.90 43.99 -41.11
N ALA A 288 10.07 43.80 -41.75
CA ALA A 288 11.42 43.56 -41.24
C ALA A 288 11.85 42.11 -40.93
N GLU A 289 12.83 41.66 -41.71
CA GLU A 289 13.66 40.48 -41.50
C GLU A 289 14.59 40.70 -40.30
N THR A 290 14.46 39.85 -39.29
CA THR A 290 15.51 39.60 -38.29
C THR A 290 15.62 38.09 -38.12
N LYS A 291 16.84 37.55 -38.28
CA LYS A 291 17.16 36.16 -37.94
C LYS A 291 16.88 35.94 -36.46
N THR A 292 15.79 35.26 -36.13
CA THR A 292 15.57 34.71 -34.79
C THR A 292 16.14 33.30 -34.76
N GLU A 293 17.12 33.09 -33.89
CA GLU A 293 17.49 31.77 -33.37
C GLU A 293 16.21 31.01 -32.96
N GLU A 294 16.15 29.72 -33.27
CA GLU A 294 15.12 28.85 -32.72
C GLU A 294 15.33 28.74 -31.20
N GLU A 295 14.81 29.70 -30.44
CA GLU A 295 14.54 29.48 -29.03
C GLU A 295 13.59 28.28 -28.94
N SER A 296 14.12 27.16 -28.46
CA SER A 296 13.32 26.01 -28.07
C SER A 296 12.36 26.46 -26.97
N ALA A 297 11.13 26.78 -27.35
CA ALA A 297 10.09 27.15 -26.40
C ALA A 297 10.01 26.10 -25.28
N PRO A 298 9.86 26.50 -24.01
CA PRO A 298 9.86 25.57 -22.89
C PRO A 298 8.80 24.50 -23.12
N GLN A 299 9.24 23.24 -23.10
CA GLN A 299 8.37 22.09 -23.30
C GLN A 299 7.36 22.07 -22.15
N GLY A 300 6.10 22.43 -22.44
CA GLY A 300 5.03 22.35 -21.46
C GLY A 300 4.85 20.92 -20.93
N PRO A 301 4.13 20.75 -19.80
CA PRO A 301 3.95 19.44 -19.17
C PRO A 301 3.36 18.43 -20.16
N THR A 302 4.00 17.26 -20.27
CA THR A 302 3.59 16.18 -21.16
C THR A 302 2.73 15.17 -20.41
N GLU A 303 1.52 14.90 -20.89
CA GLU A 303 0.65 13.86 -20.33
C GLU A 303 0.96 12.52 -21.01
N VAL A 304 1.51 11.57 -20.25
CA VAL A 304 1.73 10.20 -20.66
C VAL A 304 0.54 9.36 -20.19
N VAL A 305 -0.19 8.80 -21.15
CA VAL A 305 -1.37 8.00 -20.90
C VAL A 305 -1.06 6.54 -21.17
N LYS A 306 -0.89 5.74 -20.11
CA LYS A 306 -0.76 4.27 -20.19
C LYS A 306 -2.14 3.63 -20.00
N GLU A 307 -2.41 2.56 -20.72
CA GLU A 307 -3.70 1.84 -20.64
C GLU A 307 -3.43 0.42 -20.14
N ILE A 308 -4.06 0.01 -19.03
CA ILE A 308 -4.22 -1.41 -18.70
C ILE A 308 -5.46 -1.88 -19.43
N VAL A 309 -5.30 -2.87 -20.28
CA VAL A 309 -6.42 -3.51 -21.02
C VAL A 309 -6.60 -4.93 -20.50
N THR A 310 -7.82 -5.25 -20.07
CA THR A 310 -8.23 -6.61 -19.72
C THR A 310 -8.78 -7.36 -20.93
N GLU A 311 -8.87 -8.68 -20.80
CA GLU A 311 -9.51 -9.54 -21.80
C GLU A 311 -10.99 -9.20 -22.08
N ASP A 312 -11.72 -8.64 -21.09
CA ASP A 312 -13.12 -8.22 -21.27
C ASP A 312 -13.28 -6.84 -21.93
N GLY A 313 -12.18 -6.25 -22.41
CA GLY A 313 -12.17 -4.95 -23.06
C GLY A 313 -12.22 -3.77 -22.09
N THR A 314 -12.15 -4.03 -20.77
CA THR A 314 -12.05 -2.96 -19.78
C THR A 314 -10.70 -2.26 -19.91
N VAL A 315 -10.76 -0.95 -20.16
CA VAL A 315 -9.58 -0.08 -20.19
C VAL A 315 -9.52 0.69 -18.87
N MET A 316 -8.39 0.55 -18.15
CA MET A 316 -8.03 1.43 -17.04
C MET A 316 -6.87 2.31 -17.48
N THR A 317 -7.06 3.61 -17.38
CA THR A 317 -6.07 4.58 -17.83
C THR A 317 -5.24 5.07 -16.64
N ILE A 318 -3.92 4.90 -16.75
CA ILE A 318 -2.94 5.50 -15.84
C ILE A 318 -2.44 6.77 -16.51
N LYS A 319 -2.75 7.92 -15.91
CA LYS A 319 -2.31 9.22 -16.38
C LYS A 319 -1.11 9.67 -15.55
N GLU A 320 0.00 9.87 -16.23
CA GLU A 320 1.23 10.42 -15.68
C GLU A 320 1.41 11.81 -16.29
N VAL A 321 1.58 12.83 -15.46
CA VAL A 321 1.87 14.20 -15.94
C VAL A 321 3.33 14.45 -15.68
N ILE A 322 4.13 14.43 -16.75
CA ILE A 322 5.55 14.75 -16.69
C ILE A 322 5.67 16.28 -16.70
N PRO A 323 6.25 16.90 -15.66
CA PRO A 323 6.45 18.34 -15.61
C PRO A 323 7.45 18.75 -16.70
N GLY A 324 7.25 19.92 -17.32
CA GLY A 324 8.27 20.51 -18.19
C GLY A 324 9.51 20.92 -17.39
N PRO A 325 10.67 21.11 -18.04
CA PRO A 325 11.81 21.75 -17.38
C PRO A 325 11.35 23.10 -16.82
N GLN A 326 11.60 23.31 -15.53
CA GLN A 326 11.39 24.60 -14.87
C GLN A 326 12.70 25.38 -15.05
N ASP A 327 12.63 26.58 -15.64
CA ASP A 327 13.74 27.52 -15.61
C ASP A 327 13.92 27.95 -14.14
N GLU A 328 15.09 27.69 -13.58
CA GLU A 328 15.48 28.16 -12.25
C GLU A 328 15.67 29.67 -12.34
N GLU A 329 14.67 30.46 -11.95
CA GLU A 329 14.88 31.88 -11.67
C GLU A 329 15.71 31.97 -10.38
N GLU A 330 16.99 32.31 -10.52
CA GLU A 330 17.87 32.72 -9.42
C GLU A 330 17.24 33.95 -8.75
N GLU A 331 16.70 33.81 -7.55
CA GLU A 331 16.43 34.97 -6.69
C GLU A 331 17.79 35.53 -6.26
N GLU A 332 18.20 36.64 -6.90
CA GLU A 332 19.29 37.49 -6.42
C GLU A 332 18.90 38.03 -5.04
N ASP A 333 19.63 37.63 -4.00
CA ASP A 333 19.57 38.22 -2.67
C ASP A 333 20.00 39.71 -2.78
N GLU A 334 19.05 40.64 -2.65
CA GLU A 334 19.35 42.07 -2.40
C GLU A 334 19.62 42.30 -0.90
N GLU A 335 20.71 43.03 -0.64
CA GLU A 335 21.45 43.25 0.63
C GLU A 335 20.67 43.72 1.87
#